data_AF-A0A1F7JQL9-F1
#
_entry.id   AF-A0A1F7JQL9-F1
#
_cell.length_a   1.000
_cell.length_b   1.000
_cell.length_c   1.000
_cell.angle_alpha   90.00
_cell.angle_beta   90.00
_cell.angle_gamma   90.00
#
_symmetry.space_group_name_H-M   'P 1'
#
loop_
_entity.id
_entity.type
_entity.pdbx_description
1 polymer ?
#
loop_
_entity_poly.entity_id
_entity_poly.type
_entity_poly.pdbx_seq_one_letter_code
_entity_poly.pdbx_strand_id
1 'polypeptide(L)' 'MNSISISQLKINPSKAIRSALDFPIAVENRNKVEAYLIGKDLYEKMASFMEDLVDRKTTSTTDFNKGRDFEDIAKDLNL' A
#
# COMPACT_ATOMS: atom_id res chain seq x y z
N MET A 1 1.64 12.48 17.12
CA MET A 1 2.25 11.51 16.19
C MET A 1 3.42 10.89 16.94
N ASN A 2 3.37 9.58 17.24
CA ASN A 2 4.45 8.93 17.98
C ASN A 2 5.64 8.71 17.03
N SER A 3 6.84 9.12 17.44
CA SER A 3 8.07 8.84 16.72
C SER A 3 9.04 7.99 17.54
N ILE A 4 9.88 7.22 16.85
CA ILE A 4 10.98 6.46 17.44
C ILE A 4 12.26 6.75 16.67
N SER A 5 13.40 6.74 17.35
CA SER A 5 14.70 6.79 16.67
C SER A 5 14.99 5.47 15.95
N ILE A 6 15.80 5.55 14.89
CA ILE A 6 16.33 4.37 14.19
C ILE A 6 17.10 3.43 15.13
N SER A 7 17.75 3.97 16.16
CA SER A 7 18.42 3.19 17.20
C SER A 7 17.43 2.38 18.04
N GLN A 8 16.32 2.99 18.47
CA GLN A 8 15.27 2.28 19.22
C GLN A 8 14.60 1.19 18.39
N LEU A 9 14.36 1.44 17.10
CA LEU A 9 13.83 0.43 16.17
C LEU A 9 14.78 -0.78 16.08
N LYS A 10 16.10 -0.53 15.98
CA LYS A 10 17.12 -1.58 15.92
C LYS A 10 17.25 -2.39 17.21
N ILE A 11 17.12 -1.72 18.37
CA ILE A 11 17.24 -2.37 19.68
C ILE A 11 16.07 -3.33 19.92
N ASN A 12 14.83 -2.94 19.57
CA ASN A 12 13.66 -3.76 19.81
C ASN A 12 12.61 -3.63 18.70
N PRO A 13 12.82 -4.30 17.55
CA PRO A 13 11.92 -4.20 16.41
C PRO A 13 10.53 -4.73 16.73
N SER A 14 10.40 -5.81 17.51
CA SER A 14 9.11 -6.39 17.87
C SER A 14 8.23 -5.44 18.68
N LYS A 15 8.82 -4.65 19.59
CA LYS A 15 8.09 -3.61 20.32
C LYS A 15 7.63 -2.50 19.38
N ALA A 16 8.50 -2.02 18.49
CA ALA A 16 8.17 -1.00 17.51
C ALA A 16 7.01 -1.44 16.60
N ILE A 17 7.05 -2.68 16.08
CA ILE A 17 6.00 -3.26 15.25
C ILE A 17 4.67 -3.32 16.00
N ARG A 18 4.66 -3.81 17.25
CA ARG A 18 3.43 -3.85 18.06
C ARG A 18 2.84 -2.46 18.31
N SER A 19 3.69 -1.46 18.56
CA SER A 19 3.25 -0.09 18.75
C SER A 19 2.68 0.55 17.47
N ALA A 20 3.04 0.03 16.29
CA ALA A 20 2.58 0.53 14.99
C ALA A 20 1.27 -0.14 14.49
N LEU A 21 0.72 -1.12 15.23
CA LEU A 21 -0.49 -1.84 14.82
C LEU A 21 -1.72 -0.93 14.76
N ASP A 22 -1.92 -0.10 15.78
CA ASP A 22 -3.08 0.79 15.88
C ASP A 22 -2.89 2.08 15.05
N PHE A 23 -1.67 2.64 15.05
CA PHE A 23 -1.35 3.89 14.36
C PHE A 23 0.07 3.89 13.79
N PRO A 24 0.31 4.54 12.63
CA PRO A 24 1.65 4.71 12.07
C PRO A 24 2.62 5.40 13.03
N ILE A 25 3.86 4.92 13.04
CA ILE A 25 4.96 5.49 13.83
C ILE A 25 5.99 6.09 12.89
N ALA A 26 6.38 7.33 13.13
CA ALA A 26 7.48 7.96 12.41
C ALA A 26 8.83 7.42 12.91
N VAL A 27 9.71 7.05 11.99
CA VAL A 27 11.08 6.62 12.30
C VAL A 27 12.03 7.74 11.97
N GLU A 28 12.75 8.20 12.98
CA GLU A 28 13.67 9.32 12.89
C GLU A 28 15.13 8.88 12.88
N ASN A 29 15.93 9.51 12.03
CA ASN A 29 17.38 9.40 12.01
C ASN A 29 17.96 10.81 12.08
N ARG A 30 18.81 11.08 13.08
CA ARG A 30 19.37 12.42 13.34
C ARG A 30 18.29 13.52 13.34
N ASN A 31 17.17 13.27 14.03
CA ASN A 31 16.01 14.17 14.16
C ASN A 31 15.25 14.47 12.84
N LYS A 32 15.46 13.65 11.80
CA LYS A 32 14.72 13.73 10.56
C LYS A 32 13.89 12.46 10.39
N VAL A 33 12.60 12.61 10.08
CA VAL A 33 11.74 11.48 9.71
C VAL A 33 12.22 10.92 8.38
N GLU A 34 12.63 9.66 8.37
CA GLU A 34 13.12 8.96 7.18
C GLU A 34 12.23 7.80 6.76
N ALA A 35 11.38 7.30 7.66
CA ALA A 35 10.42 6.24 7.35
C ALA A 35 9.17 6.33 8.24
N TYR A 36 8.13 5.59 7.85
CA TYR A 36 6.98 5.30 8.70
C TYR A 36 6.84 3.79 8.85
N LEU A 37 6.66 3.35 10.08
CA LEU A 37 6.27 1.97 10.37
C LEU A 37 4.75 1.93 10.46
N ILE A 38 4.14 1.02 9.70
CA ILE A 38 2.70 0.84 9.62
C ILE A 38 2.36 -0.62 9.91
N GLY A 39 1.25 -0.84 10.62
CA GLY A 39 0.71 -2.17 10.83
C GLY A 39 0.30 -2.81 9.50
N LYS A 40 0.44 -4.14 9.41
CA LYS A 40 0.08 -4.92 8.21
C LYS A 40 -1.34 -4.62 7.75
N ASP A 41 -2.33 -4.76 8.62
CA ASP A 41 -3.74 -4.62 8.23
C ASP A 41 -4.09 -3.21 7.75
N LEU A 42 -3.41 -2.19 8.29
CA LEU A 42 -3.56 -0.81 7.83
C LEU A 42 -2.94 -0.64 6.44
N TYR A 43 -1.75 -1.18 6.21
CA TYR A 43 -1.09 -1.16 4.90
C TYR A 43 -1.97 -1.82 3.83
N GLU A 44 -2.48 -3.03 4.08
CA GLU A 44 -3.33 -3.76 3.13
C GLU A 44 -4.61 -2.98 2.79
N LYS A 45 -5.26 -2.37 3.79
CA LYS A 45 -6.45 -1.53 3.58
C LYS A 45 -6.12 -0.29 2.74
N MET A 46 -4.98 0.36 2.99
CA MET A 46 -4.54 1.50 2.20
C MET A 46 -4.24 1.10 0.75
N ALA A 47 -3.54 -0.01 0.55
CA ALA A 47 -3.22 -0.53 -0.78
C ALA A 47 -4.50 -0.84 -1.58
N SER A 48 -5.39 -1.65 -1.01
CA SER A 48 -6.67 -1.99 -1.64
C SER A 48 -7.52 -0.76 -1.97
N PHE A 49 -7.56 0.24 -1.09
CA PHE A 49 -8.29 1.48 -1.36
C PHE A 49 -7.68 2.30 -2.50
N MET A 50 -6.34 2.34 -2.60
CA MET A 50 -5.65 3.02 -3.69
C MET A 50 -5.87 2.31 -5.03
N GLU A 51 -5.81 0.98 -5.05
CA GLU A 51 -6.10 0.15 -6.23
C GLU A 51 -7.53 0.40 -6.72
N ASP A 52 -8.52 0.29 -5.82
CA ASP A 52 -9.94 0.58 -6.13
C ASP A 52 -10.14 1.99 -6.71
N LEU A 53 -9.43 2.99 -6.17
CA LEU A 53 -9.49 4.36 -6.68
C LEU A 53 -8.94 4.47 -8.11
N VAL A 54 -7.81 3.81 -8.40
CA VAL A 54 -7.21 3.79 -9.73
C VAL A 54 -8.13 3.06 -10.72
N ASP A 55 -8.71 1.94 -10.32
CA ASP A 55 -9.61 1.17 -11.15
C ASP A 55 -10.90 1.93 -11.46
N ARG A 56 -11.52 2.56 -10.46
CA ARG A 56 -12.68 3.43 -10.65
C ARG A 56 -12.39 4.59 -11.60
N LYS A 57 -11.23 5.24 -11.44
CA LYS A 57 -10.81 6.32 -12.32
C LYS A 57 -10.65 5.82 -13.76
N THR A 58 -10.00 4.67 -13.93
CA THR A 58 -9.74 4.09 -15.25
C THR A 58 -11.04 3.67 -15.93
N THR A 59 -11.92 2.94 -15.23
CA THR A 59 -13.23 2.53 -15.76
C THR A 59 -14.12 3.73 -16.12
N SER A 60 -14.09 4.81 -15.34
CA SER A 60 -14.86 6.02 -15.64
C SER A 60 -14.40 6.78 -16.89
N THR A 61 -13.14 6.61 -17.28
CA THR A 61 -12.53 7.34 -18.42
C THR A 61 -12.32 6.46 -19.65
N THR A 62 -12.56 5.16 -19.54
CA THR A 62 -12.37 4.19 -20.63
C THR A 62 -13.54 4.23 -21.62
N ASP A 63 -13.21 4.29 -22.91
CA ASP A 63 -14.19 4.12 -23.99
C ASP A 63 -14.39 2.62 -24.28
N PHE A 64 -15.47 2.06 -23.75
CA PHE A 64 -15.78 0.63 -23.88
C PHE A 64 -16.12 0.20 -25.32
N ASN A 65 -16.39 1.13 -26.24
CA ASN A 65 -16.65 0.80 -27.64
C ASN A 65 -15.39 0.36 -28.39
N LYS A 66 -14.20 0.61 -27.83
CA LYS A 66 -12.90 0.16 -28.37
C LYS A 66 -12.45 -1.19 -27.81
N GLY A 67 -13.29 -1.84 -27.01
CA GLY A 67 -13.01 -3.17 -26.46
C GLY A 67 -12.91 -4.24 -27.54
N ARG A 68 -12.11 -5.28 -27.30
CA ARG A 68 -12.10 -6.52 -28.09
C ARG A 68 -13.03 -7.54 -27.43
N ASP A 69 -13.59 -8.43 -28.24
CA ASP A 69 -14.37 -9.55 -27.73
C ASP A 69 -13.48 -10.48 -26.88
N PHE A 70 -14.03 -10.98 -25.77
CA PHE A 70 -13.32 -11.86 -24.86
C PHE A 70 -12.90 -13.17 -25.52
N GLU A 71 -13.76 -13.74 -26.38
CA GLU A 71 -13.50 -15.01 -27.06
C GLU A 71 -12.32 -14.92 -28.03
N ASP A 72 -12.15 -13.77 -28.69
CA ASP A 72 -11.02 -13.52 -29.58
C ASP A 72 -9.71 -13.43 -28.77
N ILE A 73 -9.74 -12.79 -27.61
CA ILE A 73 -8.58 -12.70 -26.71
C ILE A 73 -8.24 -14.08 -26.10
N ALA A 74 -9.24 -14.84 -25.68
CA ALA A 74 -9.03 -16.17 -25.09
C ALA A 74 -8.35 -17.13 -26.09
N LYS A 75 -8.79 -17.09 -27.36
CA LYS A 75 -8.11 -17.81 -28.45
C LYS A 75 -6.67 -17.36 -28.66
N ASP A 76 -6.41 -16.05 -28.68
CA ASP A 76 -5.05 -15.49 -28.83
C ASP A 76 -4.13 -15.93 -27.67
N LEU A 77 -4.68 -16.04 -26.46
CA LEU A 77 -3.95 -16.47 -25.25
C LEU A 77 -3.89 -17.99 -25.05
N ASN A 78 -4.53 -18.76 -25.94
CA ASN A 78 -4.59 -20.21 -25.90
C ASN A 78 -5.16 -20.74 -24.56
N LEU A 79 -6.19 -20.05 -24.06
CA LEU A 79 -6.98 -20.37 -22.87
C LEU A 79 -8.30 -21.04 -23.23
#